data_AF-A0A8D1L238-F1
#
_entry.id   AF-A0A8D1L238-F1
#
_cell.length_a   1.000
_cell.length_b   1.000
_cell.length_c   1.000
_cell.angle_alpha   90.00
_cell.angle_beta   90.00
_cell.angle_gamma   90.00
#
_symmetry.space_group_name_H-M   'P 1'
#
loop_
_entity.id
_entity.type
_entity.pdbx_description
1 polymer ?
#
loop_
_entity_poly.entity_id
_entity_poly.type
_entity_poly.pdbx_seq_one_letter_code
_entity_poly.pdbx_strand_id
1 'polypeptide(L)' 'MPAATVDHSQRICEVWACNLDEEMKKIRQVIRKYNYVAMNFVNDLQLKTTKSTPVM' A
#
# COMPACT_ATOMS: atom_id res chain seq x y z
N MET A 1 2.48 -24.67 -2.71
CA MET A 1 1.83 -23.35 -2.73
C MET A 1 2.33 -22.65 -3.99
N PRO A 2 1.50 -22.35 -4.99
CA PRO A 2 2.01 -21.78 -6.24
C PRO A 2 2.59 -20.40 -5.92
N ALA A 3 3.84 -20.17 -6.32
CA ALA A 3 4.48 -18.88 -6.23
C ALA A 3 3.69 -17.90 -7.09
N ALA A 4 2.96 -16.99 -6.45
CA ALA A 4 2.35 -15.86 -7.11
C ALA A 4 3.46 -15.14 -7.89
N THR A 5 3.37 -15.19 -9.22
CA THR A 5 4.18 -14.40 -10.12
C THR A 5 4.07 -12.95 -9.66
N VAL A 6 5.16 -12.42 -9.12
CA VAL A 6 5.28 -10.99 -8.78
C VAL A 6 5.12 -10.24 -10.09
N ASP A 7 3.92 -9.75 -10.32
CA ASP A 7 3.61 -8.94 -11.49
C ASP A 7 4.40 -7.64 -11.36
N HIS A 8 5.46 -7.52 -12.16
CA HIS A 8 6.34 -6.35 -12.14
C HIS A 8 5.61 -5.04 -12.55
N SER A 9 4.32 -5.11 -12.89
CA SER A 9 3.46 -3.95 -13.14
C SER A 9 2.75 -3.38 -11.90
N GLN A 10 2.88 -4.04 -10.73
CA GLN A 10 2.21 -3.59 -9.51
C GLN A 10 2.84 -2.27 -9.02
N ARG A 11 2.19 -1.14 -9.33
CA ARG A 11 2.65 0.21 -8.91
C ARG A 11 2.49 0.46 -7.40
N ILE A 12 1.70 -0.36 -6.72
CA ILE A 12 1.37 -0.21 -5.29
C ILE A 12 1.69 -1.52 -4.58
N CYS A 13 2.67 -1.50 -3.68
CA CYS A 13 3.08 -2.65 -2.88
C CYS A 13 2.31 -2.70 -1.55
N GLU A 14 1.65 -3.83 -1.27
CA GLU A 14 1.06 -4.08 0.05
C GLU A 14 2.15 -4.49 1.06
N VAL A 15 2.19 -3.81 2.20
CA VAL A 15 3.20 -4.02 3.23
C VAL A 15 2.55 -4.54 4.50
N TRP A 16 3.05 -5.68 4.97
CA TRP A 16 2.63 -6.43 6.15
C TRP A 16 3.85 -6.71 7.05
N ALA A 17 3.63 -7.25 8.25
CA ALA A 17 4.72 -7.55 9.19
C ALA A 17 5.81 -8.47 8.62
N CYS A 18 5.47 -9.36 7.67
CA CYS A 18 6.41 -10.31 7.07
C CYS A 18 7.30 -9.72 5.96
N ASN A 19 6.94 -8.59 5.35
CA ASN A 19 7.72 -7.97 4.26
C ASN A 19 8.14 -6.52 4.56
N LEU A 20 7.80 -6.01 5.76
CA LEU A 20 8.11 -4.66 6.21
C LEU A 20 9.60 -4.31 6.08
N ASP A 21 10.48 -5.20 6.53
CA ASP A 21 11.92 -4.96 6.54
C ASP A 21 12.50 -4.84 5.13
N GLU A 22 12.02 -5.65 4.19
CA GLU A 22 12.47 -5.64 2.81
C GLU A 22 11.96 -4.41 2.04
N GLU A 23 10.69 -4.01 2.25
CA GLU A 23 10.15 -2.80 1.63
C GLU A 23 10.77 -1.53 2.24
N MET A 24 11.05 -1.52 3.55
CA MET A 24 11.80 -0.42 4.18
C MET A 24 13.19 -0.24 3.59
N LYS A 25 13.91 -1.33 3.24
CA LYS A 25 15.22 -1.24 2.57
C LYS A 25 15.10 -0.53 1.21
N LYS A 26 14.06 -0.84 0.43
CA LYS A 26 13.80 -0.20 -0.87
C LYS A 26 13.44 1.28 -0.72
N ILE A 27 12.55 1.61 0.23
CA ILE A 27 12.15 3.00 0.51
C ILE A 27 13.37 3.85 0.89
N ARG A 28 14.30 3.31 1.71
CA ARG A 28 15.56 3.99 2.06
C ARG A 28 16.45 4.31 0.86
N GLN A 29 16.39 3.53 -0.21
CA GLN A 29 17.12 3.83 -1.44
C GLN A 29 16.38 4.86 -2.30
N VAL A 30 15.07 4.74 -2.42
CA VAL A 30 14.21 5.63 -3.24
C VAL A 30 14.21 7.06 -2.70
N ILE A 31 14.14 7.24 -1.38
CA ILE A 31 14.09 8.58 -0.74
C ILE A 31 15.33 9.43 -1.05
N ARG A 32 16.48 8.82 -1.36
CA ARG A 32 17.71 9.54 -1.75
C ARG A 32 17.61 10.20 -3.11
N LYS A 33 16.74 9.69 -4.00
CA LYS A 33 16.55 10.17 -5.37
C LYS A 33 15.24 10.95 -5.52
N TYR A 34 14.21 10.56 -4.79
CA TYR A 34 12.88 11.17 -4.81
C TYR A 34 12.58 11.74 -3.43
N ASN A 35 12.74 13.05 -3.28
CA ASN A 35 12.62 13.73 -2.00
C ASN A 35 11.18 14.11 -1.62
N TYR A 36 10.21 13.87 -2.51
CA TYR A 36 8.81 14.21 -2.26
C TYR A 36 8.02 12.95 -1.88
N VAL A 37 7.33 13.00 -0.74
CA VAL A 37 6.52 11.90 -0.21
C VAL A 37 5.08 12.38 -0.03
N ALA A 38 4.16 11.77 -0.78
CA ALA A 38 2.73 11.94 -0.57
C ALA A 38 2.25 10.91 0.44
N MET A 39 1.61 11.36 1.53
CA MET A 39 1.03 10.49 2.55
C MET A 39 -0.49 10.62 2.52
N ASN A 40 -1.19 9.51 2.41
CA ASN A 40 -2.64 9.45 2.57
C ASN A 40 -2.98 8.34 3.55
N PHE A 41 -3.76 8.66 4.58
CA PHE A 41 -4.28 7.67 5.51
C PHE A 41 -5.75 7.46 5.20
N VAL A 42 -6.17 6.19 5.09
CA VAL A 42 -7.58 5.88 5.18
C VAL A 42 -7.95 6.05 6.65
N ASN A 43 -8.57 7.17 6.98
CA ASN A 43 -9.27 7.29 8.25
C ASN A 43 -10.39 6.24 8.21
N ASP A 44 -10.46 5.38 9.23
CA ASP A 44 -11.50 4.36 9.39
C ASP A 44 -12.92 4.95 9.38
N LEU A 45 -13.02 6.28 9.51
CA LEU A 45 -14.24 7.06 9.28
C LEU A 45 -14.78 6.96 7.84
N GLN A 46 -13.93 6.85 6.81
CA GLN A 46 -14.39 6.84 5.41
C GLN A 46 -14.88 5.46 4.94
N LEU A 47 -14.44 4.36 5.57
CA LEU A 47 -14.93 3.03 5.25
C LEU A 47 -16.33 2.77 5.86
N LYS A 48 -16.69 3.49 6.92
CA LYS A 48 -18.03 3.44 7.52
C LYS A 48 -19.09 4.18 6.70
N THR A 49 -18.72 5.23 5.96
CA THR A 49 -19.68 6.04 5.18
C THR A 49 -20.08 5.40 3.85
N THR A 50 -19.35 4.42 3.33
CA THR A 50 -19.71 3.73 2.07
C THR A 50 -20.41 2.38 2.24
N LYS A 51 -20.73 1.98 3.49
CA LYS A 51 -21.47 0.72 3.75
C LYS A 51 -22.96 0.91 4.07
N SER A 52 -23.48 2.14 4.02
CA SER A 52 -24.90 2.43 4.28
C SER A 52 -25.57 3.09 3.08
N THR A 53 -25.86 2.29 2.05
CA THR A 53 -27.06 2.44 1.21
C THR A 53 -27.21 1.19 0.34
N PRO A 54 -28.16 0.29 0.61
CA PRO A 54 -28.98 -0.24 -0.45
C PRO A 54 -30.03 0.81 -0.77
N VAL A 55 -29.93 1.45 -1.94
CA VAL A 55 -31.03 2.22 -2.49
C VAL A 55 -32.00 1.21 -3.11
N MET A 56 -33.16 1.03 -2.48
CA MET A 56 -34.36 0.48 -3.10
C MET A 56 -35.54 1.33 -2.68
#